data_AF-A0A7G7BKE2-F1
#
_entry.id   AF-A0A7G7BKE2-F1
#
_cell.length_a   1.000
_cell.length_b   1.000
_cell.length_c   1.000
_cell.angle_alpha   90.00
_cell.angle_beta   90.00
_cell.angle_gamma   90.00
#
_symmetry.space_group_name_H-M   'P 1'
#
loop_
_entity.id
_entity.type
_entity.pdbx_description
1 polymer ?
#
loop_
_entity_poly.entity_id
_entity_poly.type
_entity_poly.pdbx_seq_one_letter_code
_entity_poly.pdbx_strand_id
1 'polypeptide(L)'
;MSATRRNVLGAALAAPLLAQFAGTASAADEKYGTVSDGWVEVRWSDSVQAELDRLGAVVEAEGQAVMVKTADGPAVRLPVRSGKGDPSLKQLPKAKGDGALDGGVSVRTSLGNVRVSDLEGALKDGLASGKCQVNGLIVEHASALRCGVDKGKLSTDKVPVGKPLKVQLSEVPLYATPEMLKAYAATVGTSPFSEDTVLGYVTVAGTYNPPKP
;
A
#
# COMPACT_ATOMS: atom_id res chain seq x y z
N MET A 1 11.02 -24.35 11.04
CA MET A 1 9.94 -23.47 10.51
C MET A 1 10.38 -22.99 9.13
N SER A 2 9.63 -23.25 8.05
CA SER A 2 10.13 -23.06 6.67
C SER A 2 10.12 -21.58 6.23
N ALA A 3 11.01 -21.22 5.30
CA ALA A 3 11.07 -19.89 4.67
C ALA A 3 9.71 -19.43 4.10
N THR A 4 8.88 -20.38 3.66
CA THR A 4 7.51 -20.19 3.20
C THR A 4 6.62 -19.49 4.22
N ARG A 5 6.74 -19.82 5.51
CA ARG A 5 5.94 -19.21 6.59
C ARG A 5 6.29 -17.76 6.87
N ARG A 6 7.57 -17.40 6.75
CA ARG A 6 8.05 -16.02 6.91
C ARG A 6 7.66 -15.15 5.73
N ASN A 7 7.73 -15.71 4.52
CA ASN A 7 7.37 -15.00 3.30
C ASN A 7 5.88 -14.68 3.23
N VAL A 8 4.98 -15.54 3.73
CA VAL A 8 3.54 -15.28 3.69
C VAL A 8 3.07 -14.29 4.75
N LEU A 9 3.65 -14.29 5.95
CA LEU A 9 3.38 -13.23 6.95
C LEU A 9 3.94 -11.89 6.49
N GLY A 10 5.14 -11.88 5.90
CA GLY A 10 5.69 -10.72 5.22
C GLY A 10 4.79 -10.26 4.07
N ALA A 11 4.30 -11.18 3.24
CA ALA A 11 3.39 -10.89 2.13
C ALA A 11 2.03 -10.35 2.59
N ALA A 12 1.43 -10.90 3.65
CA ALA A 12 0.14 -10.47 4.15
C ALA A 12 0.19 -9.09 4.82
N LEU A 13 1.34 -8.73 5.38
CA LEU A 13 1.58 -7.45 6.06
C LEU A 13 2.17 -6.40 5.11
N ALA A 14 2.90 -6.84 4.08
CA ALA A 14 3.35 -6.03 2.95
C ALA A 14 2.25 -5.81 1.92
N ALA A 15 1.28 -6.71 1.82
CA ALA A 15 0.22 -6.65 0.82
C ALA A 15 -0.44 -5.28 0.83
N PRO A 16 -0.87 -4.73 1.99
CA PRO A 16 -1.41 -3.37 2.05
C PRO A 16 -0.46 -2.26 1.58
N LEU A 17 0.84 -2.43 1.82
CA LEU A 17 1.91 -1.52 1.37
C LEU A 17 2.16 -1.62 -0.15
N LEU A 18 1.93 -2.81 -0.73
CA LEU A 18 2.12 -3.12 -2.15
C LEU A 18 0.88 -2.84 -3.00
N ALA A 19 -0.27 -2.60 -2.37
CA ALA A 19 -1.56 -2.43 -3.03
C ALA A 19 -1.70 -1.15 -3.89
N GLN A 20 -0.64 -0.36 -3.97
CA GLN A 20 -0.75 1.10 -3.92
C GLN A 20 -0.10 1.86 -5.05
N PHE A 21 0.35 1.16 -6.07
CA PHE A 21 1.02 1.83 -7.15
C PHE A 21 0.05 2.17 -8.26
N ALA A 22 -0.82 3.13 -7.97
CA ALA A 22 -1.48 3.93 -8.99
C ALA A 22 -0.73 5.26 -9.06
N GLY A 23 -0.06 5.48 -10.18
CA GLY A 23 0.97 6.49 -10.30
C GLY A 23 0.48 7.90 -10.07
N THR A 24 1.27 8.62 -9.28
CA THR A 24 1.82 9.92 -9.66
C THR A 24 2.99 10.22 -8.71
N ALA A 25 4.21 9.91 -9.13
CA ALA A 25 5.43 10.47 -8.55
C ALA A 25 6.59 10.19 -9.51
N SER A 26 6.81 11.00 -10.56
CA SER A 26 7.77 10.75 -11.66
C SER A 26 7.19 10.01 -12.88
N ALA A 27 6.05 10.50 -13.39
CA ALA A 27 5.75 10.42 -14.81
C ALA A 27 5.71 11.83 -15.38
N ALA A 28 6.78 12.21 -16.06
CA ALA A 28 6.74 13.32 -17.00
C ALA A 28 5.85 12.92 -18.19
N ASP A 29 4.55 13.17 -18.09
CA ASP A 29 3.81 13.62 -19.27
C ASP A 29 3.53 15.09 -19.02
N GLU A 30 4.35 15.97 -19.60
CA GLU A 30 4.24 17.43 -19.45
C GLU A 30 2.84 17.95 -19.76
N LYS A 31 2.01 17.16 -20.46
CA LYS A 31 0.61 17.45 -20.75
C LYS A 31 -0.28 17.51 -19.51
N TYR A 32 0.00 16.71 -18.47
CA TYR A 32 -0.92 16.53 -17.33
C TYR A 32 -0.35 17.01 -16.00
N GLY A 33 0.91 17.45 -15.94
CA GLY A 33 1.56 17.92 -14.71
C GLY A 33 2.32 16.81 -13.98
N THR A 34 2.86 17.14 -12.80
CA THR A 34 3.66 16.22 -11.98
C THR A 34 3.16 16.18 -10.55
N VAL A 35 3.51 15.16 -9.78
CA VAL A 35 3.28 15.13 -8.33
C VAL A 35 4.63 15.04 -7.62
N SER A 36 4.81 15.89 -6.61
CA SER A 36 5.97 15.91 -5.71
C SER A 36 5.54 15.62 -4.27
N ASP A 37 6.51 15.38 -3.39
CA ASP A 37 6.28 15.23 -1.94
C ASP A 37 5.27 14.13 -1.60
N GLY A 38 5.24 13.09 -2.44
CA GLY A 38 4.30 11.98 -2.34
C GLY A 38 4.61 11.11 -1.12
N TRP A 39 3.56 10.65 -0.44
CA TRP A 39 3.65 9.62 0.59
C TRP A 39 2.42 8.72 0.57
N VAL A 40 2.62 7.49 1.04
CA VAL A 40 1.57 6.47 1.25
C VAL A 40 1.52 6.16 2.73
N GLU A 41 0.32 6.13 3.31
CA GLU A 41 0.08 5.73 4.69
C GLU A 41 -0.84 4.52 4.71
N VAL A 42 -0.39 3.46 5.34
CA VAL A 42 -1.14 2.22 5.47
C VAL A 42 -1.51 2.00 6.93
N ARG A 43 -2.81 1.84 7.13
CA ARG A 43 -3.42 1.56 8.43
C ARG A 43 -4.06 0.19 8.39
N TRP A 44 -3.76 -0.65 9.38
CA TRP A 44 -4.46 -1.93 9.52
C TRP A 44 -5.89 -1.73 10.01
N SER A 45 -6.79 -2.62 9.62
CA SER A 45 -8.12 -2.65 10.23
C SER A 45 -8.07 -3.23 11.65
N ASP A 46 -9.10 -2.98 12.45
CA ASP A 46 -9.20 -3.51 13.81
C ASP A 46 -9.10 -5.04 13.82
N SER A 47 -9.67 -5.73 12.82
CA SER A 47 -9.59 -7.18 12.70
C SER A 47 -8.16 -7.66 12.46
N VAL A 48 -7.36 -6.94 11.67
CA VAL A 48 -5.95 -7.28 11.45
C VAL A 48 -5.11 -6.92 12.66
N GLN A 49 -5.39 -5.81 13.33
CA GLN A 49 -4.72 -5.45 14.58
C GLN A 49 -4.96 -6.48 15.68
N ALA A 50 -6.20 -6.94 15.84
CA ALA A 50 -6.54 -7.98 16.81
C ALA A 50 -5.81 -9.31 16.51
N GLU A 51 -5.62 -9.65 15.24
CA GLU A 51 -4.85 -10.83 14.84
C GLU A 51 -3.35 -10.65 15.12
N LEU A 52 -2.79 -9.46 14.86
CA LEU A 52 -1.41 -9.13 15.22
C LEU A 52 -1.20 -9.24 16.73
N ASP A 53 -2.11 -8.68 17.53
CA ASP A 53 -2.06 -8.73 18.99
C ASP A 53 -2.15 -10.19 19.49
N ARG A 54 -3.06 -11.00 18.92
CA ARG A 54 -3.19 -12.43 19.22
C ARG A 54 -1.90 -13.20 18.93
N LEU A 55 -1.20 -12.83 17.87
CA LEU A 55 0.08 -13.43 17.48
C LEU A 55 1.28 -12.86 18.26
N GLY A 56 1.07 -11.87 19.13
CA GLY A 56 2.15 -11.16 19.81
C GLY A 56 3.09 -10.46 18.83
N ALA A 57 2.55 -10.01 17.70
CA ALA A 57 3.28 -9.36 16.62
C ALA A 57 3.39 -7.85 16.88
N VAL A 58 4.62 -7.32 16.81
CA VAL A 58 4.91 -5.90 16.89
C VAL A 58 5.34 -5.43 15.52
N VAL A 59 4.66 -4.41 14.98
CA VAL A 59 5.03 -3.79 13.71
C VAL A 59 5.83 -2.53 13.97
N GLU A 60 6.96 -2.40 13.27
CA GLU A 60 7.89 -1.30 13.37
C GLU A 60 8.17 -0.78 11.95
N ALA A 61 8.41 0.53 11.82
CA ALA A 61 8.79 1.14 10.56
C ALA A 61 10.29 0.94 10.30
N GLU A 62 10.66 0.75 9.03
CA GLU A 62 12.04 0.48 8.60
C GLU A 62 12.51 1.50 7.54
N GLY A 63 13.79 1.83 7.56
CA GLY A 63 14.38 2.78 6.61
C GLY A 63 13.80 4.19 6.73
N GLN A 64 13.24 4.72 5.64
CA GLN A 64 12.60 6.05 5.62
C GLN A 64 11.12 6.02 6.02
N ALA A 65 10.56 4.84 6.29
CA ALA A 65 9.20 4.75 6.77
C ALA A 65 9.12 5.25 8.22
N VAL A 66 7.96 5.78 8.61
CA VAL A 66 7.71 6.27 9.96
C VAL A 66 6.40 5.70 10.50
N MET A 67 6.40 5.32 11.78
CA MET A 67 5.16 5.03 12.49
C MET A 67 4.42 6.33 12.73
N VAL A 68 3.14 6.37 12.37
CA VAL A 68 2.26 7.52 12.60
C VAL A 68 1.05 7.09 13.42
N LYS A 69 0.61 7.98 14.30
CA LYS A 69 -0.61 7.78 15.09
C LYS A 69 -1.74 8.56 14.45
N THR A 70 -2.72 7.84 13.93
CA THR A 70 -3.94 8.43 13.36
C THR A 70 -5.06 8.41 14.41
N ALA A 71 -6.16 9.12 14.14
CA ALA A 71 -7.35 9.04 14.98
C ALA A 71 -7.90 7.60 15.06
N ASP A 72 -7.70 6.82 14.01
CA ASP A 72 -8.23 5.47 13.84
C ASP A 72 -7.18 4.37 14.10
N GLY A 73 -6.07 4.69 14.77
CA GLY A 73 -5.06 3.73 15.19
C GLY A 73 -3.65 3.94 14.59
N PRO A 74 -2.71 3.03 14.89
CA PRO A 74 -1.36 3.08 14.36
C PRO A 74 -1.34 2.81 12.86
N ALA A 75 -0.49 3.54 12.14
CA ALA A 75 -0.26 3.36 10.72
C ALA A 75 1.23 3.53 10.40
N VAL A 76 1.63 3.09 9.21
CA VAL A 76 2.98 3.31 8.67
C VAL A 76 2.88 4.24 7.49
N ARG A 77 3.68 5.31 7.52
CA ARG A 77 3.82 6.24 6.39
C ARG A 77 5.15 6.04 5.70
N LEU A 78 5.12 5.93 4.38
CA LEU A 78 6.27 5.69 3.52
C LEU A 78 6.36 6.80 2.47
N PRO A 79 7.53 7.42 2.27
CA PRO A 79 7.74 8.33 1.15
C PRO A 79 7.59 7.59 -0.18
N VAL A 80 7.01 8.26 -1.17
CA VAL A 80 6.99 7.76 -2.54
C VAL A 80 8.31 8.13 -3.20
N ARG A 81 9.10 7.11 -3.57
CA ARG A 81 10.35 7.26 -4.30
C ARG A 81 10.09 7.60 -5.76
N SER A 82 9.20 6.84 -6.38
CA SER A 82 8.83 7.01 -7.78
C SER A 82 7.45 6.39 -8.06
N GLY A 83 6.89 6.68 -9.23
CA GLY A 83 5.56 6.30 -9.63
C GLY A 83 5.11 6.94 -10.93
N LYS A 84 4.53 6.12 -11.80
CA LYS A 84 3.99 6.52 -13.09
C LYS A 84 2.62 5.91 -13.30
N GLY A 85 1.72 6.64 -13.92
CA GLY A 85 0.37 6.13 -14.09
C GLY A 85 -0.47 6.96 -15.04
N ASP A 86 -1.50 6.29 -15.55
CA ASP A 86 -2.62 6.90 -16.23
C ASP A 86 -3.83 6.85 -15.27
N PRO A 87 -4.31 8.01 -14.80
CA PRO A 87 -5.46 8.07 -13.90
C PRO A 87 -6.77 7.61 -14.57
N SER A 88 -6.79 7.40 -15.89
CA SER A 88 -7.96 6.98 -16.67
C SER A 88 -9.21 7.77 -16.27
N LEU A 89 -9.14 9.10 -16.40
CA LEU A 89 -10.14 10.06 -15.89
C LEU A 89 -11.58 9.80 -16.36
N LYS A 90 -11.74 9.05 -17.46
CA LYS A 90 -13.05 8.67 -18.02
C LYS A 90 -13.56 7.31 -17.54
N GLN A 91 -12.68 6.44 -17.04
CA GLN A 91 -12.96 5.08 -16.60
C GLN A 91 -12.01 4.71 -15.47
N LEU A 92 -12.28 5.17 -14.25
CA LEU A 92 -11.43 4.94 -13.07
C LEU A 92 -11.06 3.47 -12.83
N PRO A 93 -11.94 2.47 -13.06
CA PRO A 93 -11.56 1.05 -12.93
C PRO A 93 -10.45 0.60 -13.91
N LYS A 94 -10.17 1.38 -14.95
CA LYS A 94 -9.07 1.15 -15.90
C LYS A 94 -7.83 2.00 -15.60
N ALA A 95 -7.80 2.72 -14.47
CA ALA A 95 -6.61 3.41 -14.03
C ALA A 95 -5.46 2.41 -13.88
N LYS A 96 -4.28 2.82 -14.30
CA LYS A 96 -3.07 2.00 -14.26
C LYS A 96 -1.92 2.79 -13.72
N GLY A 97 -1.03 2.13 -13.02
CA GLY A 97 0.24 2.72 -12.66
C GLY A 97 1.21 1.74 -12.07
N ASP A 98 2.38 2.27 -11.80
CA ASP A 98 3.49 1.66 -11.12
C ASP A 98 4.09 2.67 -10.14
N GLY A 99 4.91 2.18 -9.23
CA GLY A 99 5.67 3.02 -8.32
C GLY A 99 6.49 2.24 -7.33
N ALA A 100 7.24 3.00 -6.55
CA ALA A 100 8.16 2.52 -5.55
C ALA A 100 8.11 3.40 -4.30
N LEU A 101 8.21 2.77 -3.12
CA LEU A 101 8.26 3.47 -1.84
C LEU A 101 9.64 3.33 -1.22
N ASP A 102 10.03 4.36 -0.46
CA ASP A 102 11.21 4.28 0.39
C ASP A 102 10.86 3.77 1.79
N GLY A 103 11.74 2.93 2.34
CA GLY A 103 11.56 2.29 3.63
C GLY A 103 10.79 0.96 3.55
N GLY A 104 10.09 0.64 4.64
CA GLY A 104 9.33 -0.59 4.76
C GLY A 104 8.83 -0.83 6.19
N VAL A 105 8.56 -2.09 6.51
CA VAL A 105 8.08 -2.51 7.84
C VAL A 105 8.82 -3.75 8.32
N SER A 106 9.05 -3.83 9.62
CA SER A 106 9.43 -5.08 10.28
C SER A 106 8.32 -5.55 11.19
N VAL A 107 8.10 -6.86 11.18
CA VAL A 107 7.09 -7.53 11.99
C VAL A 107 7.82 -8.53 12.87
N ARG A 108 7.90 -8.20 14.15
CA ARG A 108 8.57 -9.00 15.15
C ARG A 108 7.55 -9.80 15.94
N THR A 109 7.77 -11.10 16.04
CA THR A 109 7.00 -12.03 16.88
C THR A 109 7.95 -12.77 17.81
N SER A 110 7.43 -13.53 18.76
CA SER A 110 8.23 -14.46 19.58
C SER A 110 8.94 -15.55 18.74
N LEU A 111 8.46 -15.80 17.52
CA LEU A 111 8.96 -16.83 16.60
C LEU A 111 10.02 -16.31 15.62
N GLY A 112 10.21 -14.99 15.54
CA GLY A 112 11.19 -14.35 14.67
C GLY A 112 10.76 -12.99 14.15
N ASN A 113 11.63 -12.40 13.34
CA ASN A 113 11.42 -11.11 12.69
C ASN A 113 11.28 -11.28 11.17
N VAL A 114 10.37 -10.54 10.58
CA VAL A 114 10.18 -10.42 9.14
C VAL A 114 10.31 -8.96 8.76
N ARG A 115 11.36 -8.60 8.03
CA ARG A 115 11.55 -7.26 7.46
C ARG A 115 11.11 -7.25 6.01
N VAL A 116 10.26 -6.30 5.68
CA VAL A 116 9.80 -5.98 4.34
C VAL A 116 10.39 -4.63 3.96
N SER A 117 10.97 -4.53 2.78
CA SER A 117 11.57 -3.30 2.25
C SER A 117 11.55 -3.30 0.72
N ASP A 118 12.04 -2.23 0.11
CA ASP A 118 12.16 -2.09 -1.35
C ASP A 118 10.84 -2.41 -2.06
N LEU A 119 9.80 -1.71 -1.62
CA LEU A 119 8.42 -1.91 -2.04
C LEU A 119 8.24 -1.30 -3.43
N GLU A 120 7.95 -2.14 -4.41
CA GLU A 120 7.54 -1.74 -5.74
C GLU A 120 6.25 -2.43 -6.11
N GLY A 121 5.48 -1.83 -7.00
CA GLY A 121 4.33 -2.52 -7.54
C GLY A 121 3.56 -1.76 -8.58
N ALA A 122 2.41 -2.29 -8.91
CA ALA A 122 1.59 -1.83 -10.01
C ALA A 122 0.10 -2.03 -9.71
N LEU A 123 -0.71 -1.07 -10.14
CA LEU A 123 -2.15 -1.19 -10.25
C LEU A 123 -2.52 -1.42 -11.71
N LYS A 124 -3.27 -2.49 -11.98
CA LYS A 124 -3.84 -2.73 -13.30
C LYS A 124 -5.19 -3.43 -13.17
N ASP A 125 -6.20 -2.87 -13.83
CA ASP A 125 -7.54 -3.44 -13.90
C ASP A 125 -8.15 -3.69 -12.50
N GLY A 126 -7.88 -2.78 -11.55
CA GLY A 126 -8.35 -2.85 -10.15
C GLY A 126 -7.58 -3.84 -9.25
N LEU A 127 -6.60 -4.55 -9.79
CA LEU A 127 -5.74 -5.48 -9.06
C LEU A 127 -4.38 -4.86 -8.80
N ALA A 128 -3.91 -4.98 -7.57
CA ALA A 128 -2.60 -4.50 -7.20
C ALA A 128 -1.62 -5.66 -7.04
N SER A 129 -0.52 -5.60 -7.78
CA SER A 129 0.60 -6.52 -7.72
C SER A 129 1.88 -5.80 -7.34
N GLY A 130 2.92 -6.54 -6.99
CA GLY A 130 4.20 -5.91 -6.73
C GLY A 130 5.31 -6.87 -6.37
N LYS A 131 6.46 -6.30 -6.06
CA LYS A 131 7.62 -7.01 -5.54
C LYS A 131 8.14 -6.27 -4.31
N CYS A 132 8.72 -7.03 -3.40
CA CYS A 132 9.41 -6.48 -2.23
C CYS A 132 10.58 -7.37 -1.85
N GLN A 133 11.43 -6.86 -0.98
CA GLN A 133 12.42 -7.68 -0.28
C GLN A 133 11.87 -8.10 1.08
N VAL A 134 11.78 -9.42 1.30
CA VAL A 134 11.45 -10.03 2.59
C VAL A 134 12.72 -10.66 3.17
N ASN A 135 13.24 -10.10 4.26
CA ASN A 135 14.52 -10.51 4.88
C ASN A 135 15.67 -10.58 3.86
N GLY A 136 15.72 -9.65 2.91
CA GLY A 136 16.74 -9.57 1.85
C GLY A 136 16.49 -10.51 0.65
N LEU A 137 15.40 -11.30 0.66
CA LEU A 137 14.99 -12.10 -0.49
C LEU A 137 13.94 -11.35 -1.29
N ILE A 138 14.14 -11.26 -2.61
CA ILE A 138 13.14 -10.70 -3.51
C ILE A 138 11.95 -11.65 -3.57
N VAL A 139 10.76 -11.12 -3.31
CA VAL A 139 9.49 -11.83 -3.40
C VAL A 139 8.57 -11.05 -4.33
N GLU A 140 8.03 -11.75 -5.33
CA GLU A 140 7.00 -11.22 -6.21
C GLU A 140 5.62 -11.69 -5.73
N HIS A 141 4.67 -10.77 -5.71
CA HIS A 141 3.29 -11.01 -5.32
C HIS A 141 2.39 -10.73 -6.50
N ALA A 142 1.87 -11.81 -7.10
CA ALA A 142 0.77 -11.72 -8.05
C ALA A 142 -0.50 -11.35 -7.27
N SER A 143 -1.04 -10.16 -7.55
CA SER A 143 -2.40 -9.71 -7.20
C SER A 143 -2.91 -10.16 -5.82
N ALA A 144 -2.17 -9.84 -4.76
CA ALA A 144 -2.53 -10.28 -3.40
C ALA A 144 -3.74 -9.53 -2.83
N LEU A 145 -4.05 -8.35 -3.37
CA LEU A 145 -5.13 -7.50 -2.90
C LEU A 145 -5.99 -6.93 -4.01
N ARG A 146 -7.24 -6.70 -3.64
CA ARG A 146 -8.20 -5.89 -4.38
C ARG A 146 -8.35 -4.55 -3.67
N CYS A 147 -8.16 -3.46 -4.41
CA CYS A 147 -8.26 -2.11 -3.89
C CYS A 147 -9.66 -1.54 -4.17
N GLY A 148 -10.37 -1.14 -3.12
CA GLY A 148 -11.66 -0.44 -3.25
C GLY A 148 -11.47 1.05 -3.54
N VAL A 149 -10.74 1.40 -4.60
CA VAL A 149 -10.41 2.80 -4.95
C VAL A 149 -11.67 3.66 -5.11
N ASP A 150 -12.76 3.06 -5.57
CA ASP A 150 -14.09 3.66 -5.69
C ASP A 150 -14.71 4.10 -4.36
N LYS A 151 -14.23 3.55 -3.23
CA LYS A 151 -14.65 3.89 -1.87
C LYS A 151 -13.73 4.92 -1.20
N GLY A 152 -12.62 5.27 -1.84
CA GLY A 152 -11.69 6.27 -1.33
C GLY A 152 -12.30 7.68 -1.35
N LYS A 153 -11.85 8.52 -0.42
CA LYS A 153 -12.26 9.93 -0.33
C LYS A 153 -11.19 10.81 -0.94
N LEU A 154 -11.48 11.42 -2.09
CA LEU A 154 -10.59 12.41 -2.70
C LEU A 154 -10.81 13.78 -2.06
N SER A 155 -9.73 14.41 -1.64
CA SER A 155 -9.69 15.76 -1.10
C SER A 155 -8.58 16.56 -1.74
N THR A 156 -8.81 17.87 -1.85
CA THR A 156 -7.85 18.82 -2.42
C THR A 156 -7.91 20.14 -1.66
N ASP A 157 -6.78 20.81 -1.58
CA ASP A 157 -6.75 22.20 -1.08
C ASP A 157 -7.39 23.14 -2.11
N LYS A 158 -8.02 24.22 -1.61
CA LYS A 158 -8.54 25.29 -2.47
C LYS A 158 -7.40 26.23 -2.85
N VAL A 159 -6.95 26.14 -4.10
CA VAL A 159 -5.93 27.04 -4.67
C VAL A 159 -6.38 27.61 -6.03
N PRO A 160 -5.81 28.74 -6.48
CA PRO A 160 -6.06 29.24 -7.84
C PRO A 160 -5.62 28.26 -8.92
N VAL A 161 -6.29 28.32 -10.09
CA VAL A 161 -5.92 27.52 -11.27
C VAL A 161 -4.45 27.74 -11.64
N GLY A 162 -3.74 26.66 -11.98
CA GLY A 162 -2.32 26.71 -12.36
C GLY A 162 -1.36 26.84 -11.17
N LYS A 163 -1.84 26.79 -9.93
CA LYS A 163 -0.98 26.70 -8.74
C LYS A 163 -0.87 25.26 -8.25
N PRO A 164 0.27 24.90 -7.63
CA PRO A 164 0.39 23.60 -6.96
C PRO A 164 -0.73 23.42 -5.93
N LEU A 165 -1.33 22.25 -5.89
CA LEU A 165 -2.33 21.86 -4.89
C LEU A 165 -1.94 20.58 -4.18
N LYS A 166 -2.26 20.51 -2.89
CA LYS A 166 -2.23 19.23 -2.19
C LYS A 166 -3.42 18.41 -2.64
N VAL A 167 -3.14 17.16 -2.97
CA VAL A 167 -4.11 16.15 -3.31
C VAL A 167 -3.97 15.00 -2.32
N GLN A 168 -5.08 14.48 -1.84
CA GLN A 168 -5.10 13.33 -0.95
C GLN A 168 -6.28 12.44 -1.27
N LEU A 169 -6.01 11.16 -1.47
CA LEU A 169 -7.03 10.11 -1.54
C LEU A 169 -6.91 9.28 -0.27
N SER A 170 -7.88 9.38 0.62
CA SER A 170 -7.86 8.74 1.94
C SER A 170 -8.84 7.58 2.04
N GLU A 171 -8.62 6.73 3.04
CA GLU A 171 -9.52 5.64 3.43
C GLU A 171 -9.84 4.64 2.32
N VAL A 172 -8.90 4.38 1.40
CA VAL A 172 -9.08 3.35 0.37
C VAL A 172 -9.03 1.97 1.04
N PRO A 173 -10.14 1.21 1.12
CA PRO A 173 -10.12 -0.09 1.76
C PRO A 173 -9.41 -1.12 0.89
N LEU A 174 -8.73 -2.03 1.56
CA LEU A 174 -8.02 -3.15 0.96
C LEU A 174 -8.65 -4.47 1.36
N TYR A 175 -8.83 -5.33 0.37
CA TYR A 175 -9.45 -6.62 0.51
C TYR A 175 -8.50 -7.73 0.07
N ALA A 176 -8.57 -8.88 0.75
CA ALA A 176 -7.84 -10.08 0.33
C ALA A 176 -8.37 -10.58 -1.02
N THR A 177 -7.50 -11.10 -1.87
CA THR A 177 -7.91 -11.97 -2.97
C THR A 177 -8.07 -13.43 -2.52
N PRO A 178 -8.81 -14.28 -3.25
CA PRO A 178 -8.88 -15.71 -2.97
C PRO A 178 -7.49 -16.36 -2.84
N GLU A 179 -6.54 -15.94 -3.66
CA GLU A 179 -5.16 -16.45 -3.68
C GLU A 179 -4.42 -16.09 -2.38
N MET A 180 -4.59 -14.87 -1.88
CA MET A 180 -4.02 -14.45 -0.60
C MET A 180 -4.61 -15.25 0.56
N LEU A 181 -5.93 -15.44 0.60
CA LEU A 181 -6.58 -16.22 1.65
C LEU A 181 -6.12 -17.68 1.63
N LYS A 182 -5.94 -18.27 0.44
CA LYS A 182 -5.38 -19.61 0.28
C LYS A 182 -3.94 -19.70 0.76
N ALA A 183 -3.10 -18.72 0.43
CA ALA A 183 -1.71 -18.67 0.89
C ALA A 183 -1.63 -18.53 2.43
N TYR A 184 -2.48 -17.67 3.01
CA TYR A 184 -2.65 -17.55 4.46
C TYR A 184 -3.05 -18.90 5.06
N ALA A 185 -4.10 -19.52 4.54
CA ALA A 185 -4.63 -20.79 5.05
C ALA A 185 -3.58 -21.90 5.08
N ALA A 186 -2.80 -22.03 4.01
CA ALA A 186 -1.71 -23.00 3.92
C ALA A 186 -0.57 -22.74 4.93
N THR A 187 -0.45 -21.50 5.40
CA THR A 187 0.68 -21.05 6.21
C THR A 187 0.35 -21.05 7.69
N VAL A 188 -0.74 -20.37 8.06
CA VAL A 188 -1.12 -20.03 9.43
C VAL A 188 -2.33 -20.83 9.91
N GLY A 189 -2.97 -21.61 9.03
CA GLY A 189 -4.21 -22.33 9.32
C GLY A 189 -5.43 -21.48 8.98
N THR A 190 -6.60 -21.80 9.54
CA THR A 190 -7.86 -21.13 9.19
C THR A 190 -7.75 -19.60 9.23
N SER A 191 -8.04 -18.95 8.10
CA SER A 191 -8.07 -17.49 8.00
C SER A 191 -9.29 -16.93 8.74
N PRO A 192 -9.12 -15.96 9.65
CA PRO A 192 -10.25 -15.22 10.22
C PRO A 192 -10.84 -14.21 9.22
N PHE A 193 -10.16 -13.99 8.08
CA PHE A 193 -10.53 -13.03 7.05
C PHE A 193 -11.23 -13.72 5.87
N SER A 194 -12.20 -13.01 5.28
CA SER A 194 -12.83 -13.30 4.00
C SER A 194 -12.44 -12.28 2.92
N GLU A 195 -12.86 -12.50 1.67
CA GLU A 195 -12.64 -11.57 0.56
C GLU A 195 -13.34 -10.21 0.74
N ASP A 196 -14.36 -10.17 1.61
CA ASP A 196 -15.11 -8.95 1.95
C ASP A 196 -14.60 -8.28 3.22
N THR A 197 -13.66 -8.93 3.93
CA THR A 197 -13.04 -8.34 5.11
C THR A 197 -12.06 -7.26 4.69
N VAL A 198 -12.24 -6.05 5.20
CA VAL A 198 -11.27 -4.98 5.04
C VAL A 198 -10.05 -5.32 5.88
N LEU A 199 -8.90 -5.52 5.23
CA LEU A 199 -7.63 -5.80 5.89
C LEU A 199 -6.92 -4.53 6.38
N GLY A 200 -7.17 -3.43 5.69
CA GLY A 200 -6.56 -2.16 6.00
C GLY A 200 -7.09 -1.07 5.10
N TYR A 201 -6.64 0.13 5.39
CA TYR A 201 -6.96 1.33 4.66
C TYR A 201 -5.66 1.96 4.21
N VAL A 202 -5.72 2.55 3.01
CA VAL A 202 -4.61 3.33 2.51
C VAL A 202 -5.03 4.77 2.27
N THR A 203 -4.13 5.65 2.64
CA THR A 203 -4.15 7.06 2.28
C THR A 203 -2.93 7.36 1.43
N VAL A 204 -3.14 8.04 0.31
CA VAL A 204 -2.06 8.65 -0.48
C VAL A 204 -2.21 10.14 -0.48
N ALA A 205 -1.10 10.86 -0.41
CA ALA A 205 -1.11 12.29 -0.64
C ALA A 205 0.17 12.74 -1.34
N GLY A 206 0.08 13.93 -1.94
CA GLY A 206 1.21 14.61 -2.56
C GLY A 206 0.83 16.01 -3.00
N THR A 207 1.80 16.72 -3.56
CA THR A 207 1.60 18.03 -4.18
C THR A 207 1.52 17.86 -5.69
N TYR A 208 0.34 18.06 -6.26
CA TYR A 208 0.18 18.13 -7.71
C TYR A 208 0.61 19.50 -8.23
N ASN A 209 1.55 19.48 -9.16
CA ASN A 209 2.08 20.61 -9.90
C ASN A 209 1.47 20.60 -11.31
N PRO A 210 0.52 21.50 -11.61
CA PRO A 210 -0.06 21.59 -12.94
C PRO A 210 1.01 21.91 -13.99
N PRO A 211 0.80 21.50 -15.25
CA PRO A 211 1.72 21.79 -16.32
C PRO A 211 1.86 23.30 -16.52
N LYS A 212 3.05 23.75 -16.94
CA LYS A 212 3.24 25.15 -17.30
C LYS A 212 2.43 25.43 -18.58
N PRO A 213 1.72 26.56 -18.65
CA PRO A 213 1.02 26.97 -19.86
C PRO A 213 1.98 27.21 -21.03
#